data_AF-A0A844H276-F1
#
_entry.id   AF-A0A844H276-F1
#
_cell.length_a   1.000
_cell.length_b   1.000
_cell.length_c   1.000
_cell.angle_alpha   90.00
_cell.angle_beta   90.00
_cell.angle_gamma   90.00
#
_symmetry.space_group_name_H-M   'P 1'
#
loop_
_entity.id
_entity.type
_entity.pdbx_description
1 polymer ?
#
loop_
_entity_poly.entity_id
_entity_poly.type
_entity_poly.pdbx_seq_one_letter_code
_entity_poly.pdbx_strand_id
1 'polypeptide(L)'
;MTVYQSIHSAGVLEAFAPGFTHTSVTRRFGVMQRALGAWIEAERDLEHSGSWDPACDHWLRDAEAARAAVGAALDALCDTPAERLEDRPLLRIARITRALSLSEEDAEFAQLYARIATSGALLRCPGRHPLARRVNLMLAEARRALAQLAALPDHAVVIEGECVEMMPEDVPVAETGFTEASDTYPQAMQAAPGA
;
A
#
# COMPACT_ATOMS: atom_id res chain seq x y z
N MET A 1 -49.73 -35.02 44.80
CA MET A 1 -49.82 -34.50 43.41
C MET A 1 -49.28 -33.08 43.46
N THR A 2 -47.99 -32.91 43.19
CA THR A 2 -47.24 -31.68 43.46
C THR A 2 -47.09 -30.92 42.15
N VAL A 3 -47.65 -29.71 42.10
CA VAL A 3 -47.65 -28.84 40.91
C VAL A 3 -46.27 -28.24 40.75
N TYR A 4 -45.63 -28.48 39.59
CA TYR A 4 -44.35 -27.87 39.24
C TYR A 4 -44.62 -26.46 38.71
N GLN A 5 -44.21 -25.43 39.45
CA GLN A 5 -44.33 -24.04 39.04
C GLN A 5 -43.04 -23.65 38.30
N SER A 6 -43.11 -23.60 36.96
CA SER A 6 -41.97 -23.20 36.13
C SER A 6 -41.66 -21.72 36.31
N ILE A 7 -40.42 -21.42 36.66
CA ILE A 7 -39.89 -20.06 36.77
C ILE A 7 -39.71 -19.49 35.36
N HIS A 8 -40.24 -18.28 35.14
CA HIS A 8 -40.15 -17.55 33.89
C HIS A 8 -38.71 -17.12 33.57
N SER A 9 -38.19 -17.55 32.43
CA SER A 9 -37.04 -16.89 31.80
C SER A 9 -37.54 -15.72 30.98
N ALA A 10 -37.42 -14.51 31.53
CA ALA A 10 -37.55 -13.28 30.75
C ALA A 10 -36.52 -13.36 29.62
N GLY A 11 -37.00 -13.47 28.38
CA GLY A 11 -36.15 -13.44 27.20
C GLY A 11 -35.31 -12.18 27.24
N VAL A 12 -34.02 -12.34 27.48
CA VAL A 12 -33.02 -11.33 27.19
C VAL A 12 -33.14 -11.13 25.69
N LEU A 13 -33.84 -10.06 25.29
CA LEU A 13 -33.69 -9.49 23.97
C LEU A 13 -32.26 -8.98 23.93
N GLU A 14 -31.35 -9.87 23.56
CA GLU A 14 -29.99 -9.53 23.17
C GLU A 14 -30.15 -8.41 22.14
N ALA A 15 -29.85 -7.18 22.56
CA ALA A 15 -29.97 -6.03 21.72
C ALA A 15 -29.09 -6.29 20.50
N PHE A 16 -29.72 -6.57 19.36
CA PHE A 16 -29.06 -6.84 18.10
C PHE A 16 -28.20 -5.60 17.83
N ALA A 17 -26.89 -5.68 18.11
CA ALA A 17 -25.97 -4.62 17.79
C ALA A 17 -26.10 -4.44 16.27
N PRO A 18 -26.62 -3.30 15.76
CA PRO A 18 -26.87 -3.18 14.34
C PRO A 18 -25.54 -3.39 13.63
N GLY A 19 -25.51 -4.40 12.77
CA GLY A 19 -24.34 -4.72 11.96
C GLY A 19 -23.91 -3.51 11.13
N PHE A 20 -22.67 -3.55 10.63
CA PHE A 20 -22.15 -2.48 9.79
C PHE A 20 -23.07 -2.26 8.58
N THR A 21 -23.73 -1.10 8.56
CA THR A 21 -24.61 -0.72 7.45
C THR A 21 -23.81 0.11 6.45
N HIS A 22 -23.65 -0.45 5.26
CA HIS A 22 -22.95 0.18 4.16
C HIS A 22 -23.66 1.44 3.66
N THR A 23 -22.92 2.54 3.60
CA THR A 23 -23.23 3.75 2.81
C THR A 23 -22.94 3.51 1.31
N SER A 24 -23.43 4.37 0.42
CA SER A 24 -23.02 4.37 -0.99
C SER A 24 -21.51 4.50 -1.16
N VAL A 25 -20.86 5.36 -0.36
CA VAL A 25 -19.40 5.54 -0.33
C VAL A 25 -18.69 4.23 0.00
N THR A 26 -19.06 3.56 1.09
CA THR A 26 -18.39 2.29 1.50
C THR A 26 -18.62 1.16 0.49
N ARG A 27 -19.75 1.14 -0.23
CA ARG A 27 -19.98 0.21 -1.35
C ARG A 27 -19.03 0.50 -2.51
N ARG A 28 -18.98 1.75 -2.98
CA ARG A 28 -18.13 2.17 -4.09
C ARG A 28 -16.64 2.05 -3.76
N PHE A 29 -16.26 2.28 -2.51
CA PHE A 29 -14.91 2.04 -2.02
C PHE A 29 -14.52 0.55 -2.09
N GLY A 30 -15.46 -0.37 -1.84
CA GLY A 30 -15.24 -1.80 -2.06
C GLY A 30 -15.13 -2.21 -3.53
N VAL A 31 -15.78 -1.48 -4.44
CA VAL A 31 -15.60 -1.66 -5.89
C VAL A 31 -14.21 -1.18 -6.31
N MET A 32 -13.82 0.03 -5.90
CA MET A 32 -12.50 0.61 -6.17
C MET A 32 -11.36 -0.27 -5.67
N GLN A 33 -11.45 -0.81 -4.44
CA GLN A 33 -10.40 -1.71 -3.91
C GLN A 33 -10.23 -2.99 -4.74
N ARG A 34 -11.33 -3.56 -5.25
CA ARG A 34 -11.25 -4.74 -6.12
C ARG A 34 -10.62 -4.41 -7.47
N ALA A 35 -10.99 -3.27 -8.05
CA ALA A 35 -10.35 -2.79 -9.27
C ALA A 35 -8.84 -2.54 -9.08
N LEU A 36 -8.46 -1.95 -7.93
CA LEU A 36 -7.05 -1.72 -7.61
C LEU A 36 -6.27 -3.03 -7.46
N GLY A 37 -6.86 -4.05 -6.83
CA GLY A 37 -6.26 -5.38 -6.77
C GLY A 37 -6.07 -6.01 -8.16
N ALA A 38 -7.06 -5.90 -9.04
CA ALA A 38 -6.96 -6.42 -10.40
C ALA A 38 -5.87 -5.70 -11.21
N TRP A 39 -5.73 -4.38 -11.04
CA TRP A 39 -4.66 -3.62 -11.69
C TRP A 39 -3.27 -4.07 -11.21
N ILE A 40 -3.07 -4.22 -9.90
CA ILE A 40 -1.79 -4.69 -9.34
C ILE A 40 -1.40 -6.07 -9.89
N GLU A 41 -2.33 -7.02 -9.99
CA GLU A 41 -2.01 -8.34 -10.54
C GLU A 41 -1.72 -8.27 -12.05
N ALA A 42 -2.46 -7.47 -12.82
CA ALA A 42 -2.19 -7.30 -14.25
C ALA A 42 -0.81 -6.68 -14.54
N GLU A 43 -0.38 -5.71 -13.71
CA GLU A 43 0.98 -5.14 -13.81
C GLU A 43 2.06 -6.17 -13.44
N ARG A 44 1.80 -7.06 -12.46
CA ARG A 44 2.73 -8.15 -12.13
C ARG A 44 2.84 -9.17 -13.25
N ASP A 45 1.74 -9.50 -13.92
CA ASP A 45 1.77 -10.41 -15.06
C ASP A 45 2.66 -9.84 -16.18
N LEU A 46 2.64 -8.51 -16.38
CA LEU A 46 3.53 -7.82 -17.32
C LEU A 46 5.01 -7.88 -16.90
N GLU A 47 5.33 -7.67 -15.62
CA GLU A 47 6.72 -7.73 -15.12
C GLU A 47 7.40 -9.08 -15.44
N HIS A 48 6.65 -10.17 -15.40
CA HIS A 48 7.16 -11.51 -15.69
C HIS A 48 7.11 -11.86 -17.19
N SER A 49 6.57 -10.97 -18.02
CA SER A 49 6.46 -11.15 -19.46
C SER A 49 7.65 -10.56 -20.21
N GLY A 50 8.27 -11.36 -21.08
CA GLY A 50 9.21 -10.83 -22.07
C GLY A 50 8.45 -10.26 -23.28
N SER A 51 9.00 -9.23 -23.94
CA SER A 51 8.42 -8.65 -25.16
C SER A 51 8.31 -9.62 -26.34
N TRP A 52 8.94 -10.80 -26.23
CA TRP A 52 8.88 -11.89 -27.20
C TRP A 52 7.74 -12.89 -26.93
N ASP A 53 7.03 -12.74 -25.82
CA ASP A 53 5.88 -13.59 -25.48
C ASP A 53 4.68 -13.21 -26.37
N PRO A 54 4.11 -14.16 -27.15
CA PRO A 54 2.89 -13.90 -27.93
C PRO A 54 1.69 -13.42 -27.11
N ALA A 55 1.67 -13.64 -25.79
CA ALA A 55 0.65 -13.15 -24.88
C ALA A 55 0.92 -11.73 -24.35
N CYS A 56 2.09 -11.13 -24.61
CA CYS A 56 2.45 -9.80 -24.12
C CYS A 56 1.41 -8.73 -24.52
N ASP A 57 0.96 -8.74 -25.77
CA ASP A 57 -0.09 -7.82 -26.24
C ASP A 57 -1.42 -7.98 -25.49
N HIS A 58 -1.74 -9.20 -25.04
CA HIS A 58 -2.94 -9.48 -24.27
C HIS A 58 -2.80 -8.97 -22.83
N TRP A 59 -1.68 -9.24 -22.17
CA TRP A 59 -1.40 -8.75 -20.82
C TRP A 59 -1.32 -7.22 -20.76
N LEU A 60 -0.79 -6.57 -21.79
CA LEU A 60 -0.78 -5.11 -21.88
C LEU A 60 -2.20 -4.54 -21.97
N ARG A 61 -3.06 -5.17 -22.78
CA ARG A 61 -4.47 -4.80 -22.87
C ARG A 61 -5.22 -5.01 -21.55
N ASP A 62 -4.92 -6.08 -20.83
CA ASP A 62 -5.53 -6.36 -19.53
C ASP A 62 -5.09 -5.36 -18.46
N ALA A 63 -3.81 -5.00 -18.41
CA ALA A 63 -3.29 -3.98 -17.51
C ALA A 63 -3.93 -2.61 -17.77
N GLU A 64 -4.00 -2.18 -19.04
CA GLU A 64 -4.65 -0.93 -19.42
C GLU A 64 -6.15 -0.94 -19.09
N ALA A 65 -6.85 -2.05 -19.37
CA ALA A 65 -8.25 -2.20 -19.01
C ALA A 65 -8.48 -2.15 -17.50
N ALA A 66 -7.58 -2.75 -16.71
CA ALA A 66 -7.63 -2.71 -15.26
C ALA A 66 -7.36 -1.29 -14.72
N ARG A 67 -6.38 -0.57 -15.28
CA ARG A 67 -6.12 0.84 -14.96
C ARG A 67 -7.32 1.74 -15.27
N ALA A 68 -7.93 1.57 -16.44
CA ALA A 68 -9.16 2.28 -16.81
C ALA A 68 -10.32 1.97 -15.85
N ALA A 69 -10.48 0.71 -15.43
CA ALA A 69 -11.50 0.31 -14.46
C ALA A 69 -11.28 0.94 -13.08
N VAL A 70 -10.03 1.09 -12.64
CA VAL A 70 -9.68 1.83 -11.42
C VAL A 70 -10.07 3.30 -11.54
N GLY A 71 -9.74 3.94 -12.67
CA GLY A 71 -10.12 5.33 -12.96
C GLY A 71 -11.65 5.53 -12.88
N ALA A 72 -12.42 4.69 -13.57
CA ALA A 72 -13.88 4.75 -13.54
C ALA A 72 -14.46 4.52 -12.14
N ALA A 73 -13.89 3.59 -11.35
CA ALA A 73 -14.32 3.35 -9.98
C ALA A 73 -14.00 4.54 -9.06
N LEU A 74 -12.87 5.22 -9.27
CA LEU A 74 -12.47 6.40 -8.52
C LEU A 74 -13.32 7.62 -8.85
N ASP A 75 -13.66 7.84 -10.14
CA ASP A 75 -14.59 8.88 -10.56
C ASP A 75 -15.96 8.69 -9.89
N ALA A 76 -16.52 7.49 -10.03
CA ALA A 76 -17.77 7.11 -9.40
C ALA A 76 -17.73 7.33 -7.87
N LEU A 77 -16.64 6.96 -7.21
CA LEU A 77 -16.48 7.15 -5.77
C LEU A 77 -16.36 8.63 -5.40
N CYS A 78 -15.61 9.43 -6.14
CA CYS A 78 -15.40 10.86 -5.88
C CYS A 78 -16.67 11.69 -6.08
N ASP A 79 -17.55 11.28 -7.00
CA ASP A 79 -18.86 11.90 -7.27
C ASP A 79 -19.93 11.54 -6.23
N THR A 80 -19.64 10.60 -5.34
CA THR A 80 -20.61 10.15 -4.34
C THR A 80 -20.62 11.10 -3.13
N PRO A 81 -21.77 11.66 -2.75
CA PRO A 81 -21.85 12.50 -1.56
C PRO A 81 -21.62 11.67 -0.30
N ALA A 82 -20.92 12.27 0.68
CA ALA A 82 -20.75 11.64 1.99
C ALA A 82 -22.08 11.58 2.73
N GLU A 83 -22.50 10.38 3.14
CA GLU A 83 -23.70 10.18 3.96
C GLU A 83 -23.38 10.33 5.45
N ARG A 84 -22.11 10.10 5.83
CA ARG A 84 -21.63 10.12 7.22
C ARG A 84 -20.27 10.80 7.34
N LEU A 85 -19.90 11.18 8.57
CA LEU A 85 -18.58 11.77 8.84
C LEU A 85 -17.45 10.76 8.56
N GLU A 86 -17.70 9.48 8.80
CA GLU A 86 -16.77 8.38 8.59
C GLU A 86 -16.52 8.06 7.11
N ASP A 87 -17.33 8.58 6.19
CA ASP A 87 -17.10 8.46 4.74
C ASP A 87 -15.98 9.42 4.27
N ARG A 88 -15.76 10.53 4.99
CA ARG A 88 -14.78 11.57 4.61
C ARG A 88 -13.35 11.05 4.43
N PRO A 89 -12.77 10.24 5.33
CA PRO A 89 -11.43 9.69 5.10
C PRO A 89 -11.36 8.76 3.88
N LEU A 90 -12.44 8.02 3.57
CA LEU A 90 -12.51 7.16 2.38
C LEU A 90 -12.50 8.00 1.08
N LEU A 91 -13.27 9.09 1.05
CA LEU A 91 -13.25 10.02 -0.09
C LEU A 91 -11.91 10.76 -0.22
N ARG A 92 -11.25 11.05 0.90
CA ARG A 92 -9.95 11.72 0.88
C ARG A 92 -8.87 10.82 0.27
N ILE A 93 -8.76 9.57 0.71
CA ILE A 93 -7.78 8.65 0.10
C ILE A 93 -8.13 8.39 -1.37
N ALA A 94 -9.42 8.24 -1.72
CA ALA A 94 -9.85 8.06 -3.11
C ALA A 94 -9.40 9.22 -4.03
N ARG A 95 -9.54 10.47 -3.59
CA ARG A 95 -9.09 11.63 -4.38
C ARG A 95 -7.58 11.65 -4.60
N ILE A 96 -6.80 11.26 -3.59
CA ILE A 96 -5.34 11.17 -3.75
C ILE A 96 -4.98 10.01 -4.67
N THR A 97 -5.63 8.85 -4.51
CA THR A 97 -5.45 7.70 -5.41
C THR A 97 -5.81 8.03 -6.85
N ARG A 98 -6.87 8.82 -7.08
CA ARG A 98 -7.25 9.30 -8.42
C ARG A 98 -6.18 10.19 -9.04
N ALA A 99 -5.64 11.14 -8.27
CA ALA A 99 -4.52 11.96 -8.75
C ALA A 99 -3.32 11.07 -9.09
N LEU A 100 -3.01 10.10 -8.23
CA LEU A 100 -1.90 9.16 -8.43
C LEU A 100 -2.10 8.31 -9.69
N SER A 101 -3.29 7.78 -9.96
CA SER A 101 -3.57 6.97 -11.16
C SER A 101 -3.50 7.76 -12.47
N LEU A 102 -3.67 9.08 -12.41
CA LEU A 102 -3.60 9.99 -13.56
C LEU A 102 -2.20 10.60 -13.74
N SER A 103 -1.30 10.38 -12.79
CA SER A 103 0.08 10.87 -12.86
C SER A 103 0.81 10.14 -13.98
N GLU A 104 1.41 10.90 -14.89
CA GLU A 104 2.31 10.41 -15.93
C GLU A 104 3.79 10.59 -15.53
N GLU A 105 4.07 11.42 -14.53
CA GLU A 105 5.42 11.67 -14.02
C GLU A 105 5.70 10.91 -12.71
N ASP A 106 6.85 10.22 -12.65
CA ASP A 106 7.27 9.46 -11.46
C ASP A 106 7.44 10.33 -10.21
N ALA A 107 7.93 11.57 -10.40
CA ALA A 107 8.13 12.52 -9.32
C ALA A 107 6.78 12.97 -8.72
N GLU A 108 5.76 13.15 -9.56
CA GLU A 108 4.40 13.47 -9.11
C GLU A 108 3.77 12.27 -8.39
N PHE A 109 3.93 11.06 -8.94
CA PHE A 109 3.48 9.81 -8.32
C PHE A 109 4.09 9.66 -6.92
N ALA A 110 5.41 9.79 -6.81
CA ALA A 110 6.14 9.65 -5.54
C ALA A 110 5.68 10.68 -4.49
N GLN A 111 5.45 11.93 -4.90
CA GLN A 111 4.94 12.98 -4.02
C GLN A 111 3.51 12.66 -3.53
N LEU A 112 2.63 12.23 -4.43
CA LEU A 112 1.25 11.86 -4.08
C LEU A 112 1.23 10.64 -3.16
N TYR A 113 2.05 9.63 -3.43
CA TYR A 113 2.19 8.46 -2.57
C TYR A 113 2.76 8.82 -1.19
N ALA A 114 3.78 9.69 -1.13
CA ALA A 114 4.35 10.18 0.13
C ALA A 114 3.28 10.86 1.00
N ARG A 115 2.33 11.58 0.40
CA ARG A 115 1.18 12.14 1.13
C ARG A 115 0.32 11.06 1.75
N ILE A 116 0.10 9.92 1.07
CA ILE A 116 -0.67 8.79 1.63
C ILE A 116 0.10 8.12 2.78
N ALA A 117 1.41 7.90 2.60
CA ALA A 117 2.26 7.24 3.59
C ALA A 117 2.44 8.06 4.88
N THR A 118 2.56 9.39 4.77
CA THR A 118 2.86 10.29 5.90
C THR A 118 1.61 10.85 6.59
N SER A 119 0.45 10.87 5.93
CA SER A 119 -0.78 11.51 6.44
C SER A 119 -1.62 10.61 7.37
N GLY A 120 -0.98 9.86 8.26
CA GLY A 120 -1.63 8.85 9.10
C GLY A 120 -2.83 9.35 9.91
N ALA A 121 -2.78 10.57 10.45
CA ALA A 121 -3.90 11.15 11.20
C ALA A 121 -5.03 11.68 10.30
N LEU A 122 -4.71 12.21 9.11
CA LEU A 122 -5.68 12.82 8.18
C LEU A 122 -6.44 11.77 7.35
N LEU A 123 -5.87 10.58 7.20
CA LEU A 123 -6.43 9.42 6.50
C LEU A 123 -6.92 8.34 7.47
N ARG A 124 -7.30 8.75 8.70
CA ARG A 124 -7.87 7.86 9.72
C ARG A 124 -9.26 8.35 10.11
N CYS A 125 -10.18 7.41 10.32
CA CYS A 125 -11.45 7.70 10.97
C CYS A 125 -11.23 7.83 12.49
N PRO A 126 -11.54 8.98 13.10
CA PRO A 126 -11.47 9.14 14.55
C PRO A 126 -12.50 8.26 15.27
N GLY A 127 -12.28 8.00 16.56
CA GLY A 127 -13.18 7.20 17.39
C GLY A 127 -12.72 5.76 17.64
N ARG A 128 -13.40 5.10 18.59
CA ARG A 128 -13.21 3.69 18.99
C ARG A 128 -14.45 2.81 18.75
N HIS A 129 -15.50 3.36 18.15
CA HIS A 129 -16.73 2.63 17.87
C HIS A 129 -16.56 1.64 16.70
N PRO A 130 -17.41 0.60 16.60
CA PRO A 130 -17.29 -0.44 15.57
C PRO A 130 -17.25 0.08 14.14
N LEU A 131 -18.03 1.13 13.84
CA LEU A 131 -18.04 1.79 12.53
C LEU A 131 -16.67 2.40 12.17
N ALA A 132 -16.06 3.18 13.07
CA ALA A 132 -14.72 3.74 12.86
C ALA A 132 -13.67 2.64 12.69
N ARG A 133 -13.77 1.55 13.44
CA ARG A 133 -12.88 0.39 13.28
C ARG A 133 -13.01 -0.22 11.88
N ARG A 134 -14.24 -0.42 11.38
CA ARG A 134 -14.47 -0.97 10.03
C ARG A 134 -13.92 -0.07 8.94
N VAL A 135 -14.16 1.24 9.02
CA VAL A 135 -13.62 2.21 8.06
C VAL A 135 -12.09 2.23 8.11
N ASN A 136 -11.49 2.20 9.30
CA ASN A 136 -10.03 2.13 9.44
C ASN A 136 -9.43 0.85 8.85
N LEU A 137 -10.14 -0.29 8.89
CA LEU A 137 -9.72 -1.50 8.19
C LEU A 137 -9.73 -1.32 6.66
N MET A 138 -10.77 -0.71 6.10
CA MET A 138 -10.84 -0.41 4.66
C MET A 138 -9.73 0.54 4.23
N LEU A 139 -9.42 1.56 5.06
CA LEU A 139 -8.31 2.47 4.82
C LEU A 139 -6.94 1.79 4.92
N ALA A 140 -6.78 0.82 5.82
CA ALA A 140 -5.54 0.06 5.95
C ALA A 140 -5.32 -0.84 4.73
N GLU A 141 -6.36 -1.50 4.24
CA GLU A 141 -6.28 -2.35 3.06
C GLU A 141 -5.95 -1.53 1.81
N ALA A 142 -6.61 -0.39 1.61
CA ALA A 142 -6.30 0.50 0.50
C ALA A 142 -4.84 1.00 0.54
N ARG A 143 -4.30 1.36 1.72
CA ARG A 143 -2.89 1.74 1.87
C ARG A 143 -1.95 0.59 1.54
N ARG A 144 -2.31 -0.64 1.93
CA ARG A 144 -1.53 -1.84 1.60
C ARG A 144 -1.50 -2.09 0.09
N ALA A 145 -2.64 -1.95 -0.59
CA ALA A 145 -2.71 -2.07 -2.04
C ALA A 145 -1.87 -0.98 -2.75
N LEU A 146 -1.97 0.27 -2.30
CA LEU A 146 -1.17 1.36 -2.86
C LEU A 146 0.33 1.20 -2.62
N ALA A 147 0.73 0.61 -1.49
CA ALA A 147 2.13 0.27 -1.24
C ALA A 147 2.63 -0.85 -2.16
N GLN A 148 1.77 -1.79 -2.54
CA GLN A 148 2.12 -2.81 -3.55
C GLN A 148 2.27 -2.18 -4.93
N LEU A 149 1.35 -1.28 -5.31
CA LEU A 149 1.43 -0.54 -6.57
C LEU A 149 2.72 0.29 -6.65
N ALA A 150 3.08 1.02 -5.59
CA ALA A 150 4.30 1.81 -5.53
C ALA A 150 5.60 0.98 -5.50
N ALA A 151 5.50 -0.33 -5.26
CA ALA A 151 6.64 -1.25 -5.28
C ALA A 151 6.83 -1.93 -6.65
N LEU A 152 5.91 -1.74 -7.60
CA LEU A 152 6.07 -2.22 -8.97
C LEU A 152 7.22 -1.46 -9.66
N PRO A 153 7.98 -2.12 -10.54
CA PRO A 153 9.20 -1.55 -11.13
C PRO A 153 8.99 -0.23 -11.87
N ASP A 154 7.83 -0.05 -12.52
CA ASP A 154 7.47 1.19 -13.24
C ASP A 154 7.21 2.39 -12.32
N HIS A 155 7.05 2.15 -11.01
CA HIS A 155 6.75 3.18 -10.00
C HIS A 155 7.74 3.16 -8.83
N ALA A 156 8.63 2.18 -8.79
CA ALA A 156 9.71 2.11 -7.85
C ALA A 156 10.69 3.24 -8.17
N VAL A 157 10.78 4.23 -7.29
CA VAL A 157 11.86 5.22 -7.38
C VAL A 157 13.16 4.45 -7.29
N VAL A 158 13.88 4.35 -8.41
CA VAL A 158 15.29 3.96 -8.42
C VAL A 158 16.02 5.06 -7.66
N ILE A 159 16.23 4.85 -6.36
CA ILE A 159 17.23 5.61 -5.64
C ILE A 159 18.55 5.10 -6.24
N GLU A 160 19.11 5.83 -7.21
CA GLU A 160 20.49 5.62 -7.65
C GLU A 160 21.40 5.79 -6.43
N GLY A 161 21.66 4.67 -5.79
CA GLY A 161 22.51 4.52 -4.63
C GLY A 161 23.42 3.33 -4.89
N GLU A 162 24.42 3.57 -5.74
CA GLU A 162 25.68 2.82 -5.80
C GLU A 162 25.54 1.30 -6.03
N CYS A 163 25.14 0.92 -7.25
CA CYS A 163 25.54 -0.39 -7.78
C CYS A 163 26.99 -0.26 -8.28
N VAL A 164 27.97 -0.46 -7.40
CA VAL A 164 29.27 -0.95 -7.86
C VAL A 164 29.01 -2.39 -8.30
N GLU A 165 28.79 -2.59 -9.60
CA GLU A 165 28.92 -3.90 -10.22
C GLU A 165 30.34 -4.41 -9.95
N MET A 166 30.50 -5.24 -8.93
CA MET A 166 31.65 -6.13 -8.88
C MET A 166 31.38 -7.27 -9.85
N MET A 167 31.82 -7.09 -11.09
CA MET A 167 32.04 -8.20 -12.01
C MET A 167 32.98 -9.21 -11.33
N PRO A 168 32.69 -10.52 -11.37
CA PRO A 168 33.69 -11.53 -11.01
C PRO A 168 34.69 -11.59 -12.18
N GLU A 169 35.84 -10.95 -12.02
CA GLU A 169 36.98 -11.10 -12.92
C GLU A 169 37.56 -12.52 -12.73
N ASP A 170 37.22 -13.44 -13.64
CA ASP A 170 37.93 -14.71 -13.78
C ASP A 170 39.35 -14.46 -14.33
N VAL A 171 40.29 -14.35 -13.39
CA VAL A 171 41.69 -14.82 -13.36
C VAL A 171 42.42 -15.00 -14.70
N PRO A 172 43.65 -14.44 -14.78
CA PRO A 172 44.78 -15.27 -15.16
C PRO A 172 45.84 -15.36 -14.07
N VAL A 173 46.28 -16.60 -13.85
CA VAL A 173 47.47 -16.98 -13.09
C VAL A 173 48.69 -16.24 -13.64
N ALA A 174 49.37 -15.49 -12.78
CA ALA A 174 50.80 -15.22 -12.91
C ALA A 174 51.41 -15.00 -11.52
N GLU A 175 52.46 -15.77 -11.26
CA GLU A 175 53.25 -15.79 -10.04
C GLU A 175 53.88 -14.43 -9.69
N THR A 176 54.34 -14.37 -8.43
CA THR A 176 55.45 -13.57 -7.86
C THR A 176 55.07 -12.41 -6.96
N GLY A 177 55.73 -12.39 -5.79
CA GLY A 177 55.93 -11.14 -5.04
C GLY A 177 55.58 -11.20 -3.57
N PHE A 178 56.44 -11.83 -2.79
CA PHE A 178 56.63 -11.57 -1.36
C PHE A 178 56.57 -10.06 -1.04
N THR A 179 55.84 -9.64 0.00
CA THR A 179 56.33 -8.71 1.05
C THR A 179 55.27 -8.50 2.13
N GLU A 180 55.63 -8.93 3.35
CA GLU A 180 54.96 -8.56 4.59
C GLU A 180 55.04 -7.04 4.81
N ALA A 181 53.93 -6.43 5.22
CA ALA A 181 53.93 -5.21 6.02
C ALA A 181 52.57 -5.06 6.72
N SER A 182 52.51 -5.41 8.00
CA SER A 182 51.42 -4.98 8.89
C SER A 182 52.03 -4.18 10.03
N ASP A 183 52.19 -2.89 9.77
CA ASP A 183 52.48 -1.88 10.80
C ASP A 183 51.24 -1.67 11.69
N THR A 184 51.44 -1.92 12.98
CA THR A 184 51.14 -1.01 14.09
C THR A 184 49.86 -0.15 14.03
N TYR A 185 48.84 -0.55 14.81
CA TYR A 185 47.69 0.30 15.17
C TYR A 185 48.10 1.53 16.00
N PRO A 186 47.57 2.74 15.75
CA PRO A 186 47.60 3.84 16.70
C PRO A 186 46.33 3.84 17.58
N GLN A 187 46.50 3.82 18.90
CA GLN A 187 45.50 4.30 19.85
C GLN A 187 45.88 5.70 20.33
N ALA A 188 45.06 6.69 20.01
CA ALA A 188 45.03 7.95 20.73
C ALA A 188 43.57 8.37 20.92
N MET A 189 43.01 8.00 22.06
CA MET A 189 41.71 8.43 22.53
C MET A 189 41.90 9.53 23.58
N GLN A 190 41.42 10.73 23.22
CA GLN A 190 40.66 11.68 24.04
C GLN A 190 41.25 12.46 25.24
N ALA A 191 40.70 13.70 25.31
CA ALA A 191 40.43 14.57 26.47
C ALA A 191 41.62 15.39 26.98
N ALA A 192 41.53 16.70 27.29
CA ALA A 192 40.47 17.71 27.37
C ALA A 192 41.20 19.05 27.69
N PRO A 193 40.54 20.23 27.60
CA PRO A 193 41.21 21.53 27.61
C PRO A 193 41.38 22.11 29.03
N GLY A 194 42.35 23.02 29.20
CA GLY A 194 42.43 23.82 30.43
C GLY A 194 43.64 24.76 30.51
N ALA A 195 43.33 26.07 30.48
CA ALA A 195 44.11 27.26 30.82
C ALA A 195 45.15 27.77 29.79
#